data_AF-A0A9X0C619-F1
#
_entry.id   AF-A0A9X0C619-F1
#
_cell.length_a   1.000
_cell.length_b   1.000
_cell.length_c   1.000
_cell.angle_alpha   90.00
_cell.angle_beta   90.00
_cell.angle_gamma   90.00
#
_symmetry.space_group_name_H-M   'P 1'
#
loop_
_entity.id
_entity.type
_entity.pdbx_description
1 polymer ?
#
loop_
_entity_poly.entity_id
_entity_poly.type
_entity_poly.pdbx_seq_one_letter_code
_entity_poly.pdbx_strand_id
1 'polypeptide(L)'
;MVSELCPVLPWPFFGSLGCVYAIVFTCFGAAYGTAKAGVGVCATGVLRPDLIVRNVVPVVVAGIIGIYGLVVSVLVANDLKQNLSLYTGLSQLGAGLSVGLVGLASGFAIGVVGDAGVRGTAQQPKLNPQN
;
A
#
# COMPACT_ATOMS: atom_id res chain seq x y z
N MET A 1 -30.58 -14.72 -26.93
CA MET A 1 -29.87 -13.68 -27.67
C MET A 1 -28.59 -13.38 -26.90
N VAL A 2 -27.49 -14.04 -27.26
CA VAL A 2 -26.17 -13.76 -26.68
C VAL A 2 -25.79 -12.37 -27.19
N SER A 3 -25.73 -11.38 -26.30
CA SER A 3 -25.22 -10.07 -26.69
C SER A 3 -23.74 -10.22 -27.06
N GLU A 4 -23.33 -9.70 -28.21
CA GLU A 4 -21.94 -9.68 -28.70
C GLU A 4 -20.94 -9.01 -27.72
N LEU A 5 -21.44 -8.33 -26.69
CA LEU A 5 -20.66 -7.79 -25.57
C LEU A 5 -20.24 -8.84 -24.53
N CYS A 6 -20.69 -10.08 -24.70
CA CYS A 6 -20.73 -11.06 -23.64
C CYS A 6 -20.21 -12.47 -24.00
N PRO A 7 -18.96 -12.65 -24.49
CA PRO A 7 -18.38 -13.98 -24.64
C PRO A 7 -17.91 -14.50 -23.27
N VAL A 8 -18.37 -15.69 -22.87
CA VAL A 8 -18.21 -16.37 -21.56
C VAL A 8 -16.81 -16.50 -20.93
N LEU A 9 -15.72 -15.98 -21.52
CA LEU A 9 -14.35 -16.20 -21.05
C LEU A 9 -13.44 -14.96 -20.74
N PRO A 10 -13.51 -13.77 -21.39
CA PRO A 10 -12.51 -12.70 -21.19
C PRO A 10 -12.77 -11.70 -20.04
N TRP A 11 -13.98 -11.64 -19.52
CA TRP A 11 -14.52 -10.56 -18.68
C TRP A 11 -14.12 -10.52 -17.19
N PRO A 12 -14.16 -11.63 -16.41
CA PRO A 12 -13.70 -11.62 -15.02
C PRO A 12 -12.17 -11.61 -14.92
N PHE A 13 -11.44 -11.81 -16.03
CA PHE A 13 -9.98 -11.72 -16.08
C PHE A 13 -9.48 -10.30 -15.77
N PHE A 14 -10.12 -9.27 -16.31
CA PHE A 14 -9.75 -7.88 -16.01
C PHE A 14 -10.09 -7.46 -14.59
N GLY A 15 -11.21 -7.96 -14.04
CA GLY A 15 -11.57 -7.73 -12.63
C GLY A 15 -10.62 -8.44 -11.67
N SER A 16 -10.24 -9.70 -11.95
CA SER A 16 -9.28 -10.43 -11.12
C SER A 16 -7.86 -9.85 -11.20
N LEU A 17 -7.45 -9.37 -12.37
CA LEU A 17 -6.22 -8.59 -12.52
C LEU A 17 -6.26 -7.31 -11.68
N GLY A 18 -7.39 -6.59 -11.66
CA GLY A 18 -7.59 -5.43 -10.79
C GLY A 18 -7.34 -5.75 -9.31
N CYS A 19 -7.88 -6.86 -8.81
CA CYS A 19 -7.60 -7.33 -7.44
C CYS A 19 -6.12 -7.61 -7.20
N VAL A 20 -5.44 -8.28 -8.15
CA VAL A 20 -4.02 -8.61 -8.01
C VAL A 20 -3.17 -7.35 -7.98
N TYR A 21 -3.41 -6.41 -8.90
CA TYR A 21 -2.65 -5.16 -8.97
C TYR A 21 -2.86 -4.28 -7.73
N ALA A 22 -4.09 -4.24 -7.20
CA ALA A 22 -4.37 -3.50 -5.97
C ALA A 22 -3.49 -4.00 -4.81
N ILE A 23 -3.50 -5.30 -4.52
CA ILE A 23 -2.81 -5.83 -3.35
C ILE A 23 -1.28 -5.89 -3.54
N VAL A 24 -0.81 -6.32 -4.71
CA VAL A 24 0.63 -6.52 -4.95
C VAL A 24 1.37 -5.20 -4.84
N PHE A 25 0.89 -4.15 -5.51
CA PHE A 25 1.58 -2.86 -5.47
C PHE A 25 1.49 -2.16 -4.11
N THR A 26 0.36 -2.25 -3.41
CA THR A 26 0.28 -1.72 -2.03
C THR A 26 1.20 -2.46 -1.07
N CYS A 27 1.31 -3.80 -1.19
CA CYS A 27 2.19 -4.60 -0.34
C CYS A 27 3.66 -4.32 -0.63
N PHE A 28 4.03 -4.11 -1.90
CA PHE A 28 5.37 -3.64 -2.25
C PHE A 28 5.69 -2.27 -1.64
N GLY A 29 4.76 -1.32 -1.69
CA GLY A 29 4.90 -0.02 -1.04
C GLY A 29 5.08 -0.14 0.48
N ALA A 30 4.23 -0.92 1.14
CA ALA A 30 4.29 -1.17 2.58
C ALA A 30 5.60 -1.87 2.99
N ALA A 31 6.05 -2.86 2.22
CA ALA A 31 7.30 -3.58 2.46
C ALA A 31 8.51 -2.66 2.32
N TYR A 32 8.58 -1.84 1.27
CA TYR A 32 9.67 -0.89 1.07
C TYR A 32 9.69 0.20 2.16
N GLY A 33 8.52 0.77 2.49
CA GLY A 33 8.38 1.76 3.55
C GLY A 33 8.86 1.22 4.90
N THR A 34 8.45 0.01 5.24
CA THR A 34 8.87 -0.71 6.45
C THR A 34 10.36 -1.00 6.45
N ALA A 35 10.93 -1.47 5.34
CA ALA A 35 12.35 -1.79 5.25
C ALA A 35 13.23 -0.54 5.46
N LYS A 36 12.93 0.57 4.77
CA LYS A 36 13.73 1.80 4.88
C LYS A 36 13.56 2.47 6.24
N ALA A 37 12.34 2.63 6.74
CA ALA A 37 12.11 3.20 8.05
C ALA A 37 12.70 2.32 9.17
N GLY A 38 12.57 0.99 9.06
CA GLY A 38 13.10 0.02 10.02
C GLY A 38 14.61 0.11 10.18
N VAL A 39 15.37 0.24 9.09
CA VAL A 39 16.83 0.45 9.15
C VAL A 39 17.19 1.71 9.94
N GLY A 40 16.46 2.81 9.74
CA GLY A 40 16.66 4.05 10.49
C GLY A 40 16.35 3.90 11.99
N VAL A 41 15.28 3.19 12.34
CA VAL A 41 14.92 2.89 13.74
C VAL A 41 15.99 2.04 14.41
N CYS A 42 16.46 0.97 13.76
CA CYS A 42 17.50 0.11 14.32
C CYS A 42 18.82 0.87 14.48
N ALA A 43 19.22 1.69 13.49
CA ALA A 43 20.44 2.50 13.58
C ALA A 43 20.40 3.51 14.72
N THR A 44 19.25 4.16 14.93
CA THR A 44 19.08 5.13 16.03
C THR A 44 18.89 4.46 17.39
N GLY A 45 18.31 3.25 17.42
CA GLY A 45 18.09 2.47 18.64
C GLY A 45 19.36 1.98 19.33
N VAL A 46 20.45 1.76 18.58
CA VAL A 46 21.76 1.43 19.16
C VAL A 46 22.34 2.61 19.95
N LEU A 47 22.09 3.85 19.50
CA LEU A 47 22.61 5.06 20.12
C LEU A 47 21.70 5.59 21.24
N ARG A 48 20.38 5.51 21.05
CA ARG A 48 19.37 5.99 22.01
C ARG A 48 18.19 5.02 22.11
N PRO A 49 18.28 4.00 22.99
CA PRO A 49 17.23 2.98 23.11
C PRO A 49 15.90 3.53 23.62
N ASP A 50 15.91 4.62 24.40
CA ASP A 50 14.69 5.25 24.94
C ASP A 50 13.76 5.80 23.85
N LEU A 51 14.30 6.12 22.66
CA LEU A 51 13.54 6.70 21.55
C LEU A 51 12.94 5.65 20.61
N ILE A 52 13.25 4.34 20.78
CA ILE A 52 12.82 3.28 19.86
C ILE A 52 11.29 3.23 19.75
N VAL A 53 10.58 3.25 20.88
CA VAL A 53 9.10 3.12 20.89
C VAL A 53 8.43 4.29 20.16
N ARG A 54 8.96 5.51 20.30
CA ARG A 54 8.46 6.70 19.59
C ARG A 54 8.83 6.67 18.10
N ASN A 55 9.99 6.13 17.75
CA ASN A 55 10.49 6.09 16.38
C ASN A 55 9.84 4.99 15.52
N VAL A 56 9.05 4.07 16.11
CA VAL A 56 8.35 2.99 15.37
C VAL A 56 7.14 3.50 14.58
N VAL A 57 6.64 4.70 14.85
CA VAL A 57 5.43 5.26 14.21
C VAL A 57 5.46 5.20 12.67
N PRO A 58 6.55 5.59 11.96
CA PRO A 58 6.60 5.51 10.50
C PRO A 58 6.45 4.08 9.95
N VAL A 59 6.92 3.07 10.69
CA VAL A 59 6.78 1.66 10.30
C VAL A 59 5.32 1.23 10.36
N VAL A 60 4.60 1.64 11.42
CA VAL A 60 3.17 1.34 11.56
C VAL A 60 2.36 2.03 10.46
N VAL A 61 2.69 3.30 10.15
CA VAL A 61 2.00 4.06 9.09
C VAL A 61 2.25 3.45 7.70
N ALA A 62 3.45 2.91 7.44
CA ALA A 62 3.71 2.15 6.21
C ALA A 62 2.86 0.88 6.11
N GLY A 63 2.61 0.19 7.24
CA GLY A 63 1.77 -1.01 7.29
C GLY A 63 0.29 -0.77 6.94
N ILE A 64 -0.25 0.41 7.25
CA ILE A 64 -1.65 0.77 6.96
C ILE A 64 -1.92 0.80 5.44
N ILE A 65 -0.90 1.08 4.62
CA ILE A 65 -1.03 1.09 3.15
C ILE A 65 -1.45 -0.29 2.62
N GLY A 66 -0.95 -1.38 3.20
CA GLY A 66 -1.33 -2.73 2.80
C GLY A 66 -2.81 -3.03 3.08
N ILE A 67 -3.37 -2.44 4.14
CA ILE A 67 -4.79 -2.58 4.49
C ILE A 67 -5.67 -1.87 3.44
N TYR A 68 -5.25 -0.71 2.94
CA TYR A 68 -5.98 -0.03 1.86
C TYR A 68 -6.10 -0.89 0.60
N GLY A 69 -5.02 -1.55 0.19
CA GLY A 69 -5.05 -2.48 -0.95
C GLY A 69 -5.89 -3.74 -0.69
N LEU A 70 -5.83 -4.27 0.53
CA LEU A 70 -6.66 -5.41 0.95
C LEU A 70 -8.16 -5.08 0.85
N VAL A 71 -8.59 -3.95 1.40
CA VAL A 71 -10.00 -3.53 1.39
C VAL A 71 -10.50 -3.40 -0.05
N VAL A 72 -9.75 -2.75 -0.93
CA VAL A 72 -10.13 -2.60 -2.35
C VAL A 72 -10.19 -3.94 -3.06
N SER A 73 -9.24 -4.84 -2.81
CA SER A 73 -9.22 -6.18 -3.41
C SER A 73 -10.43 -7.01 -2.97
N VAL A 74 -10.82 -6.93 -1.70
CA VAL A 74 -12.00 -7.62 -1.17
C VAL A 74 -13.29 -7.06 -1.78
N LEU A 75 -13.41 -5.74 -1.92
CA LEU A 75 -14.59 -5.12 -2.56
C LEU A 75 -14.74 -5.59 -4.02
N VAL A 76 -13.66 -5.55 -4.80
CA VAL A 76 -13.68 -5.99 -6.21
C VAL A 76 -13.97 -7.49 -6.33
N ALA A 77 -13.45 -8.32 -5.40
CA ALA A 77 -13.72 -9.75 -5.39
C ALA A 77 -15.19 -10.09 -5.08
N ASN A 78 -15.86 -9.31 -4.23
CA ASN A 78 -17.28 -9.52 -3.90
C ASN A 78 -18.21 -9.14 -5.07
N ASP A 79 -17.83 -8.15 -5.87
CA ASP A 79 -18.60 -7.70 -7.04
C ASP A 79 -18.36 -8.54 -8.31
N LEU A 80 -17.51 -9.56 -8.25
CA LEU A 80 -17.19 -10.42 -9.39
C LEU A 80 -18.35 -11.39 -9.68
N LYS A 81 -18.94 -11.30 -10.88
CA LYS A 81 -20.02 -12.18 -11.36
C LYS A 81 -19.69 -12.75 -12.74
N GLN A 82 -20.24 -13.93 -13.07
CA GLN A 82 -19.99 -14.56 -14.37
C GLN A 82 -20.57 -13.79 -15.58
N ASN A 83 -21.63 -13.01 -15.36
CA ASN A 83 -22.22 -12.13 -16.38
C ASN A 83 -21.89 -10.67 -16.04
N LEU A 84 -20.71 -10.18 -16.45
CA LEU A 84 -20.26 -8.80 -16.22
C LEU A 84 -20.08 -8.07 -17.55
N SER A 85 -20.46 -6.80 -17.60
CA SER A 85 -20.14 -5.93 -18.75
C SER A 85 -18.63 -5.68 -18.84
N LEU A 86 -18.09 -5.58 -20.06
CA LEU A 86 -16.69 -5.24 -20.34
C LEU A 86 -16.29 -3.91 -19.68
N TYR A 87 -17.21 -2.93 -19.68
CA TYR A 87 -17.01 -1.65 -19.00
C TYR A 87 -16.75 -1.81 -17.50
N THR A 88 -17.49 -2.69 -16.83
CA THR A 88 -17.33 -2.94 -15.40
C THR A 88 -15.97 -3.61 -15.10
N GLY A 89 -15.55 -4.57 -15.92
CA GLY A 89 -14.26 -5.24 -15.76
C GLY A 89 -13.06 -4.29 -15.94
N LEU A 90 -13.10 -3.40 -16.94
CA LEU A 90 -12.06 -2.38 -17.14
C LEU A 90 -12.08 -1.31 -16.04
N SER A 91 -13.26 -0.93 -15.56
CA SER A 91 -13.39 0.00 -14.42
C SER A 91 -12.77 -0.60 -13.14
N GLN A 92 -13.00 -1.88 -12.86
CA GLN A 92 -12.38 -2.59 -11.74
C GLN A 92 -10.86 -2.71 -11.88
N LEU A 93 -10.35 -2.93 -13.09
CA LEU A 93 -8.91 -2.90 -13.37
C LEU A 93 -8.31 -1.52 -13.07
N GLY A 94 -8.95 -0.44 -13.52
CA GLY A 94 -8.51 0.92 -13.26
C GLY A 94 -8.57 1.30 -11.78
N ALA A 95 -9.62 0.86 -11.08
CA ALA A 95 -9.74 1.05 -9.64
C ALA A 95 -8.59 0.35 -8.89
N GLY A 96 -8.26 -0.89 -9.25
CA GLY A 96 -7.15 -1.62 -8.63
C GLY A 96 -5.78 -1.00 -8.91
N LEU A 97 -5.51 -0.60 -10.17
CA LEU A 97 -4.24 0.03 -10.55
C LEU A 97 -4.03 1.41 -9.91
N SER A 98 -5.07 2.23 -9.82
CA SER A 98 -4.97 3.56 -9.21
C SER A 98 -4.57 3.48 -7.74
N VAL A 99 -5.24 2.62 -6.95
CA VAL A 99 -4.90 2.41 -5.53
C VAL A 99 -3.55 1.72 -5.38
N GLY A 100 -3.26 0.71 -6.20
CA GLY A 100 -2.00 -0.01 -6.19
C GLY A 100 -0.78 0.90 -6.38
N LEU A 101 -0.77 1.67 -7.47
CA LEU A 101 0.36 2.54 -7.82
C LEU A 101 0.52 3.72 -6.85
N VAL A 102 -0.58 4.31 -6.38
CA VAL A 102 -0.54 5.37 -5.36
C VAL A 102 -0.03 4.81 -4.03
N GLY A 103 -0.44 3.61 -3.63
CA GLY A 103 0.05 2.94 -2.44
C GLY A 103 1.55 2.64 -2.51
N LEU A 104 2.03 2.23 -3.69
CA LEU A 104 3.46 2.05 -3.94
C LEU A 104 4.23 3.37 -3.78
N ALA A 105 3.81 4.43 -4.46
CA ALA A 105 4.45 5.74 -4.38
C ALA A 105 4.45 6.32 -2.96
N SER A 106 3.33 6.18 -2.24
CA SER A 106 3.19 6.60 -0.85
C SER A 106 4.15 5.83 0.08
N GLY A 107 4.25 4.51 -0.10
CA GLY A 107 5.18 3.67 0.66
C GLY A 107 6.64 4.07 0.46
N PHE A 108 7.04 4.43 -0.77
CA PHE A 108 8.36 5.00 -1.05
C PHE A 108 8.61 6.31 -0.31
N ALA A 109 7.66 7.24 -0.37
CA ALA A 109 7.79 8.54 0.31
C ALA A 109 7.90 8.36 1.83
N ILE A 110 7.05 7.54 2.44
CA ILE A 110 7.06 7.26 3.89
C ILE A 110 8.37 6.60 4.30
N GLY A 111 8.89 5.66 3.51
CA GLY A 111 10.16 5.00 3.83
C GLY A 111 11.34 5.96 3.87
N VAL A 112 11.44 6.87 2.88
CA VAL A 112 12.53 7.86 2.81
C VAL A 112 12.40 8.92 3.89
N VAL A 113 11.20 9.48 4.07
CA VAL A 113 10.91 10.47 5.12
C VAL A 113 11.07 9.85 6.51
N GLY A 114 10.67 8.60 6.69
CA GLY A 114 10.82 7.84 7.92
C GLY A 114 12.28 7.66 8.31
N ASP A 115 13.14 7.17 7.41
CA ASP A 115 14.59 6.99 7.67
C ASP A 115 15.28 8.33 7.98
N ALA A 116 14.98 9.40 7.23
CA ALA A 116 15.54 10.72 7.51
C ALA A 116 15.01 11.31 8.83
N GLY A 117 13.72 11.14 9.11
CA GLY A 117 13.05 11.68 10.29
C GLY A 117 13.51 11.05 11.60
N VAL A 118 13.68 9.73 11.64
CA VAL A 118 14.19 9.04 12.84
C VAL A 118 15.64 9.44 13.15
N ARG A 119 16.47 9.60 12.11
CA ARG A 119 17.86 10.07 12.26
C ARG A 119 17.93 11.53 12.74
N GLY A 120 17.10 12.40 12.18
CA GLY A 120 17.00 13.81 12.62
C GLY A 120 16.51 13.94 14.06
N THR A 121 15.52 13.12 14.45
CA THR A 121 14.99 13.09 15.83
C THR A 121 16.05 12.61 16.83
N ALA A 122 16.96 11.71 16.43
CA ALA A 122 18.06 11.27 17.28
C ALA A 122 19.05 12.41 17.60
N GLN A 123 19.26 13.36 16.67
CA GLN A 123 20.10 14.53 16.90
C GLN A 123 19.38 15.65 17.65
N GLN A 124 18.12 15.92 17.31
CA GLN A 124 17.33 16.99 17.93
C GLN A 124 15.95 16.47 18.36
N PRO A 125 15.74 16.17 19.67
CA PRO A 125 14.48 15.57 20.13
C PRO A 125 13.27 16.50 20.03
N LYS A 126 13.47 17.82 19.95
CA LYS A 126 12.41 18.82 19.73
C LYS A 126 11.80 18.75 18.32
N LEU A 127 12.41 18.00 17.41
CA LEU A 127 11.94 17.84 16.04
C LEU A 127 10.75 16.87 15.97
N ASN A 128 10.61 15.99 16.97
CA ASN A 128 9.40 15.19 17.17
C ASN A 128 8.41 15.99 18.02
N PRO A 129 7.20 16.32 17.53
CA PRO A 129 6.23 17.14 18.27
C PRO A 129 5.68 16.49 19.55
N GLN A 130 6.05 15.24 19.88
CA GLN A 130 5.64 14.54 21.10
C GLN A 130 6.58 14.74 22.31
N ASN A 131 7.42 15.79 22.32
CA ASN A 131 8.37 16.08 23.40
C ASN A 131 8.22 17.51 23.91
#